data_AF-A0A8C1NJA6-F1
#
_entry.id   AF-A0A8C1NJA6-F1
#
_cell.length_a   1.000
_cell.length_b   1.000
_cell.length_c   1.000
_cell.angle_alpha   90.00
_cell.angle_beta   90.00
_cell.angle_gamma   90.00
#
_symmetry.space_group_name_H-M   'P 1'
#
loop_
_entity.id
_entity.type
_entity.pdbx_description
1 polymer ?
#
loop_
_entity_poly.entity_id
_entity_poly.type
_entity_poly.pdbx_seq_one_letter_code
_entity_poly.pdbx_strand_id
1 'polypeptide(L)'
;MLRTEQRKGINAADNGGKQPSLPTSAMYQLDIVLKRGNNLAIRDRGGTSDPYVKFKIAGKEVFRSKIIHKNLNPVWDERVCLIVDNLQVPLYFKLINHQNIFISNMAPGCC
;
A
#
# COMPACT_ATOMS: atom_id res chain seq x y z
N MET A 1 33.80 54.68 -0.14
CA MET A 1 35.00 54.75 -1.01
C MET A 1 36.18 54.29 -0.17
N LEU A 2 37.07 53.36 -0.56
CA LEU A 2 37.17 52.45 -1.72
C LEU A 2 37.56 51.06 -1.14
N ARG A 3 36.95 49.92 -1.51
CA ARG A 3 37.14 49.09 -2.72
C ARG A 3 38.60 48.67 -2.99
N THR A 4 38.90 47.37 -2.88
CA THR A 4 39.99 46.72 -3.63
C THR A 4 39.75 45.22 -3.80
N GLU A 5 40.24 44.70 -4.92
CA GLU A 5 39.95 43.38 -5.52
C GLU A 5 41.23 42.91 -6.25
N GLN A 6 41.47 41.65 -6.62
CA GLN A 6 40.74 40.38 -6.52
C GLN A 6 41.77 39.22 -6.68
N ARG A 7 41.56 38.00 -6.15
CA ARG A 7 42.23 36.77 -6.68
C ARG A 7 41.56 35.44 -6.29
N LYS A 8 41.87 34.40 -7.10
CA LYS A 8 41.03 33.23 -7.39
C LYS A 8 41.81 31.91 -7.25
N GLY A 9 41.15 30.85 -6.78
CA GLY A 9 41.64 29.47 -6.66
C GLY A 9 40.97 28.78 -5.47
N ILE A 10 40.58 27.51 -5.48
CA ILE A 10 40.88 26.38 -6.38
C ILE A 10 39.66 25.44 -6.50
N ASN A 11 39.61 24.61 -7.55
CA ASN A 11 38.63 23.53 -7.68
C ASN A 11 39.08 22.30 -6.88
N ALA A 12 38.16 21.63 -6.19
CA ALA A 12 38.32 20.24 -5.77
C ALA A 12 37.07 19.48 -6.23
N ALA A 13 37.26 18.42 -7.03
CA ALA A 13 36.18 17.54 -7.44
C ALA A 13 36.07 16.37 -6.46
N ASP A 14 34.85 15.97 -6.11
CA ASP A 14 34.61 14.63 -5.58
C ASP A 14 33.37 14.00 -6.24
N ASN A 15 33.70 13.12 -7.19
CA ASN A 15 33.01 11.92 -7.64
C ASN A 15 31.47 11.79 -7.49
N GLY A 16 30.81 11.75 -8.66
CA GLY A 16 30.50 10.42 -9.21
C GLY A 16 29.40 9.60 -8.54
N GLY A 17 28.53 10.23 -7.74
CA GLY A 17 27.37 9.58 -7.11
C GLY A 17 26.03 9.96 -7.74
N LYS A 18 25.86 9.81 -9.07
CA LYS A 18 24.53 9.97 -9.68
C LYS A 18 23.67 8.78 -9.24
N GLN A 19 22.98 8.95 -8.10
CA GLN A 19 21.89 8.07 -7.67
C GLN A 19 21.08 7.71 -8.91
N PRO A 20 20.91 6.41 -9.26
CA PRO A 20 20.11 6.04 -10.41
C PRO A 20 18.74 6.65 -10.22
N SER A 21 18.41 7.66 -11.01
CA SER A 21 17.07 8.21 -11.06
C SER A 21 16.20 7.11 -11.65
N LEU A 22 15.66 6.27 -10.76
CA LEU A 22 14.66 5.26 -11.06
C LEU A 22 13.67 5.89 -12.03
N PRO A 23 13.32 5.21 -13.14
CA PRO A 23 12.54 5.82 -14.22
C PRO A 23 11.30 6.50 -13.64
N THR A 24 11.27 7.84 -13.71
CA THR A 24 10.34 8.73 -12.97
C THR A 24 8.88 8.62 -13.44
N SER A 25 8.55 7.57 -14.19
CA SER A 25 7.26 7.27 -14.78
C SER A 25 7.07 5.75 -15.02
N ALA A 26 7.72 4.89 -14.22
CA ALA A 26 7.40 3.47 -14.20
C ALA A 26 6.09 3.25 -13.42
N MET A 27 4.99 3.04 -14.14
CA MET A 27 3.75 2.53 -13.57
C MET A 27 3.80 0.99 -13.51
N TYR A 28 3.45 0.43 -12.36
CA TYR A 28 3.38 -1.00 -12.11
C TYR A 28 1.92 -1.43 -12.02
N GLN A 29 1.61 -2.64 -12.51
CA GLN A 29 0.32 -3.27 -12.32
C GLN A 29 0.39 -4.26 -11.15
N LEU A 30 -0.47 -4.07 -10.16
CA LEU A 30 -0.64 -4.96 -9.01
C LEU A 30 -1.96 -5.72 -9.15
N ASP A 31 -1.85 -7.01 -9.47
CA ASP A 31 -2.98 -7.93 -9.57
C ASP A 31 -3.25 -8.59 -8.22
N ILE A 32 -4.43 -8.33 -7.64
CA ILE A 32 -4.84 -8.88 -6.34
C ILE A 32 -6.04 -9.81 -6.56
N VAL A 33 -5.97 -11.00 -5.98
CA VAL A 33 -7.06 -11.99 -5.99
C VAL A 33 -7.55 -12.22 -4.55
N LEU A 34 -8.65 -11.57 -4.18
CA LEU A 34 -9.31 -11.74 -2.89
C LEU A 34 -10.17 -13.01 -2.92
N LYS A 35 -9.61 -14.10 -2.38
CA LYS A 35 -10.29 -15.40 -2.31
C LYS A 35 -11.35 -15.47 -1.21
N ARG A 36 -10.94 -15.80 0.02
CA ARG A 36 -11.85 -16.11 1.12
C ARG A 36 -11.28 -15.76 2.49
N GLY A 37 -12.18 -15.50 3.44
CA GLY A 37 -11.90 -15.55 4.86
C GLY A 37 -12.01 -16.99 5.38
N ASN A 38 -11.34 -17.26 6.50
CA ASN A 38 -11.42 -18.54 7.20
C ASN A 38 -11.50 -18.29 8.70
N ASN A 39 -12.52 -18.86 9.35
CA ASN A 39 -12.78 -18.78 10.78
C ASN A 39 -12.66 -17.35 11.34
N LEU A 40 -13.35 -16.39 10.72
CA LEU A 40 -13.33 -15.00 11.15
C LEU A 40 -13.91 -14.86 12.57
N ALA A 41 -13.25 -14.07 13.40
CA ALA A 41 -13.61 -13.95 14.81
C ALA A 41 -15.02 -13.32 15.00
N ILE A 42 -15.93 -14.10 15.56
CA ILE A 42 -17.16 -13.59 16.18
C ILE A 42 -16.73 -12.83 17.44
N ARG A 43 -17.06 -11.53 17.55
CA ARG A 43 -16.87 -10.76 18.79
C ARG A 43 -18.17 -10.33 19.46
N ASP A 44 -19.31 -10.47 18.77
CA ASP A 44 -20.63 -10.07 19.25
C ASP A 44 -21.52 -11.26 19.59
N ARG A 45 -22.28 -11.14 20.69
CA ARG A 45 -23.19 -12.18 21.21
C ARG A 45 -24.36 -12.54 20.27
N GLY A 46 -24.52 -11.83 19.16
CA GLY A 46 -25.56 -12.06 18.14
C GLY A 46 -25.16 -12.97 16.97
N GLY A 47 -23.90 -13.43 16.89
CA GLY A 47 -23.45 -14.45 15.93
C GLY A 47 -23.37 -14.03 14.45
N THR A 48 -23.89 -12.87 14.06
CA THR A 48 -23.93 -12.42 12.67
C THR A 48 -22.84 -11.40 12.37
N SER A 49 -21.77 -11.89 11.76
CA SER A 49 -20.69 -11.06 11.21
C SER A 49 -20.92 -10.84 9.72
N ASP A 50 -20.82 -9.59 9.28
CA ASP A 50 -21.01 -9.18 7.86
C ASP A 50 -19.66 -8.71 7.28
N PRO A 51 -18.68 -9.61 7.07
CA PRO A 51 -17.33 -9.25 6.69
C PRO A 51 -17.20 -8.70 5.26
N TYR A 52 -16.29 -7.74 5.13
CA TYR A 52 -15.77 -7.26 3.85
C TYR A 52 -14.34 -6.74 4.01
N VAL A 53 -13.60 -6.65 2.90
CA VAL A 53 -12.21 -6.19 2.87
C VAL A 53 -12.11 -4.85 2.16
N LYS A 54 -11.27 -3.96 2.69
CA LYS A 54 -10.84 -2.72 2.03
C LYS A 54 -9.34 -2.79 1.75
N PHE A 55 -8.91 -2.35 0.57
CA PHE A 55 -7.50 -2.12 0.26
C PHE A 55 -7.19 -0.62 0.29
N LYS A 56 -6.02 -0.27 0.81
CA LYS A 56 -5.53 1.10 0.93
C LYS A 56 -4.07 1.22 0.52
N ILE A 57 -3.77 2.24 -0.28
CA ILE A 57 -2.42 2.64 -0.69
C ILE A 57 -2.27 4.12 -0.32
N ALA A 58 -1.16 4.50 0.31
CA ALA A 58 -0.94 5.84 0.86
C ALA A 58 -2.13 6.38 1.70
N GLY A 59 -2.81 5.48 2.45
CA GLY A 59 -3.99 5.79 3.26
C GLY A 59 -5.32 5.92 2.49
N LYS A 60 -5.29 6.15 1.17
CA LYS A 60 -6.47 6.24 0.28
C LYS A 60 -7.05 4.86 0.03
N GLU A 61 -8.38 4.74 0.09
CA GLU A 61 -9.11 3.52 -0.28
C GLU A 61 -9.09 3.34 -1.80
N VAL A 62 -8.59 2.20 -2.26
CA VAL A 62 -8.43 1.87 -3.69
C VAL A 62 -9.34 0.73 -4.13
N PHE A 63 -9.84 -0.07 -3.18
CA PHE A 63 -10.78 -1.15 -3.43
C PHE A 63 -11.59 -1.45 -2.16
N ARG A 64 -12.83 -1.91 -2.36
CA ARG A 64 -13.71 -2.44 -1.31
C ARG A 64 -14.47 -3.63 -1.87
N SER A 65 -14.40 -4.77 -1.19
CA SER A 65 -15.11 -5.99 -1.60
C SER A 65 -16.62 -5.88 -1.36
N LYS A 66 -17.37 -6.82 -1.94
CA LYS A 66 -18.74 -7.10 -1.48
C LYS A 66 -18.76 -7.44 0.02
N ILE A 67 -19.89 -7.10 0.65
CA ILE A 67 -20.25 -7.55 1.99
C ILE A 67 -20.90 -8.91 1.86
N ILE A 68 -20.45 -9.89 2.64
CA ILE A 68 -21.06 -11.22 2.70
C ILE A 68 -21.70 -11.35 4.07
N HIS A 69 -23.03 -11.37 4.10
CA HIS A 69 -23.78 -11.32 5.35
C HIS A 69 -23.71 -12.64 6.13
N LYS A 70 -23.66 -12.54 7.46
CA LYS A 70 -23.78 -13.64 8.43
C LYS A 70 -22.83 -14.82 8.21
N ASN A 71 -21.63 -14.60 7.65
CA ASN A 71 -20.72 -15.68 7.27
C ASN A 71 -19.30 -15.46 7.80
N LEU A 72 -18.77 -16.42 8.56
CA LEU A 72 -17.42 -16.40 9.14
C LEU A 72 -16.36 -17.05 8.24
N ASN A 73 -16.80 -17.66 7.14
CA ASN A 73 -15.97 -18.19 6.07
C ASN A 73 -16.39 -17.56 4.74
N PRO A 74 -16.37 -16.22 4.62
CA PRO A 74 -16.82 -15.52 3.42
C PRO A 74 -15.95 -15.91 2.22
N VAL A 75 -16.58 -16.18 1.08
CA VAL A 75 -15.90 -16.43 -0.20
C VAL A 75 -16.25 -15.28 -1.13
N TRP A 76 -15.28 -14.40 -1.37
CA TRP A 76 -15.47 -13.22 -2.23
C TRP A 76 -15.17 -13.56 -3.69
N ASP A 77 -14.06 -14.28 -3.93
CA ASP A 77 -13.55 -14.61 -5.28
C ASP A 77 -13.46 -13.39 -6.23
N GLU A 78 -13.05 -12.24 -5.69
CA GLU A 78 -12.93 -10.99 -6.44
C GLU A 78 -11.47 -10.75 -6.90
N ARG A 79 -11.30 -10.27 -8.13
CA ARG A 79 -9.99 -9.82 -8.65
C ARG A 79 -10.02 -8.32 -8.89
N VAL A 80 -8.94 -7.64 -8.52
CA VAL A 80 -8.73 -6.22 -8.81
C VAL A 80 -7.31 -6.01 -9.33
N CYS A 81 -7.20 -5.17 -10.37
CA CYS A 81 -5.94 -4.74 -10.95
C CYS A 81 -5.75 -3.26 -10.57
N LEU A 82 -4.68 -2.94 -9.85
CA LEU A 82 -4.36 -1.58 -9.42
C LEU A 82 -3.12 -1.09 -10.15
N ILE A 83 -3.16 0.14 -10.67
CA ILE A 83 -1.96 0.81 -11.19
C ILE A 83 -1.32 1.59 -10.04
N VAL A 84 -0.05 1.33 -9.78
CA VAL A 84 0.74 1.99 -8.72
C VAL A 84 2.01 2.59 -9.32
N ASP A 85 2.38 3.78 -8.87
CA ASP A 85 3.56 4.53 -9.29
C ASP A 85 4.80 4.23 -8.44
N ASN A 86 4.61 3.76 -7.21
CA ASN A 86 5.68 3.50 -6.26
C ASN A 86 5.47 2.19 -5.50
N LEU A 87 6.32 1.19 -5.79
CA LEU A 87 6.31 -0.10 -5.09
C LEU A 87 6.72 -0.01 -3.62
N GLN A 88 7.44 1.03 -3.17
CA GLN A 88 7.80 1.18 -1.75
C GLN A 88 6.62 1.61 -0.86
N VAL A 89 5.47 1.99 -1.45
CA VAL A 89 4.26 2.30 -0.69
C VAL A 89 3.57 1.00 -0.28
N PRO A 90 3.45 0.69 1.02
CA PRO A 90 2.80 -0.54 1.47
C PRO A 90 1.30 -0.59 1.08
N LEU A 91 0.86 -1.76 0.63
CA LEU A 91 -0.54 -2.10 0.51
C LEU A 91 -1.08 -2.53 1.88
N TYR A 92 -1.96 -1.72 2.45
CA TYR A 92 -2.71 -2.11 3.63
C TYR A 92 -4.02 -2.76 3.22
N PHE A 93 -4.32 -3.93 3.76
CA PHE A 93 -5.68 -4.45 3.74
C PHE A 93 -6.31 -4.39 5.12
N LYS A 94 -7.60 -4.06 5.14
CA LYS A 94 -8.43 -3.95 6.34
C LYS A 94 -9.64 -4.85 6.19
N LEU A 95 -9.64 -5.98 6.89
CA LEU A 95 -10.85 -6.77 7.09
C LEU A 95 -11.72 -6.04 8.12
N ILE A 96 -12.96 -5.75 7.75
CA ILE A 96 -13.96 -5.13 8.61
C ILE A 96 -15.04 -6.17 8.90
N ASN A 97 -15.14 -6.54 10.17
CA ASN A 97 -16.35 -7.10 10.75
C ASN A 97 -17.13 -5.96 11.45
N HIS A 98 -18.38 -6.19 11.83
CA HIS A 98 -19.32 -5.20 12.37
C HIS A 98 -18.75 -4.31 13.49
N GLN A 99 -17.77 -4.81 14.28
CA GLN A 99 -16.99 -4.00 15.23
C GLN A 99 -15.46 -4.24 15.19
N ASN A 100 -14.90 -4.98 14.22
CA ASN A 100 -13.48 -5.38 14.29
C ASN A 100 -12.65 -5.00 13.07
N ILE A 101 -11.39 -4.65 13.34
CA ILE A 101 -10.41 -4.15 12.38
C ILE A 101 -9.18 -5.05 12.44
N PHE A 102 -8.94 -5.84 11.40
CA PHE A 102 -7.63 -6.48 11.19
C PHE A 102 -6.91 -5.72 10.10
N ILE A 103 -5.76 -5.13 10.44
CA ILE A 103 -4.85 -4.50 9.47
C ILE A 103 -3.70 -5.45 9.23
N SER A 104 -3.41 -5.71 7.96
CA SER A 104 -2.26 -6.47 7.53
C SER A 104 -1.49 -5.64 6.52
N ASN A 105 -0.18 -5.55 6.72
CA ASN A 105 0.73 -4.88 5.80
C ASN A 105 1.26 -5.93 4.83
N MET A 106 0.97 -5.81 3.53
CA MET A 106 1.60 -6.63 2.51
C MET A 106 2.82 -5.89 1.98
N ALA A 107 4.00 -6.30 2.43
CA ALA A 107 5.26 -5.77 1.94
C ALA A 107 5.53 -6.28 0.50
N PRO A 108 6.12 -5.45 -0.38
CA PRO A 108 6.53 -5.90 -1.71
C PRO A 108 7.62 -6.96 -1.56
N GLY A 109 7.38 -8.16 -2.11
CA GLY A 109 8.35 -9.27 -2.08
C GLY A 109 8.06 -10.40 -1.10
N CYS A 110 6.96 -10.34 -0.33
CA CYS A 110 6.48 -11.52 0.41
C CYS A 110 5.67 -12.44 -0.51
N CYS A 111 6.36 -13.41 -1.12
CA CYS A 111 5.78 -14.58 -1.80
C CYS A 111 5.39 -15.66 -0.79
#